data_AF-A0A4Y9NUH8-F1
#
_entry.id   AF-A0A4Y9NUH8-F1
#
_cell.length_a   1.000
_cell.length_b   1.000
_cell.length_c   1.000
_cell.angle_alpha   90.00
_cell.angle_beta   90.00
_cell.angle_gamma   90.00
#
_symmetry.space_group_name_H-M   'P 1'
#
loop_
_entity.id
_entity.type
_entity.pdbx_description
1 polymer ?
#
loop_
_entity_poly.entity_id
_entity_poly.type
_entity_poly.pdbx_seq_one_letter_code
_entity_poly.pdbx_strand_id
1 'polypeptide(L)'
;MDAGGGDVTIQLSSTGAVGPIVIKNCRNAVLIGGQIDVAATAQLGGSDQRAIYINSCTGVVHIEGVLINGAVNGSEADGIAVNAPKAVVQIQNVRVEGMQGGKSGNHADVFQPWGGVREYRIDRLTGSTNYQGLHVGVDLGPIGRGTVFNANIASSESGTVDKGGQFIWLDCNAYPLTLDNVYIAGRSGRSFGTSVWPQPDTSGCPATISAGVASWPGYTSLTGSVRDGRPPSGDFVPAGSVGLGYASPGYL
;
A
#
# COMPACT_ATOMS: atom_id res chain seq x y z
N MET A 1 -2.71 19.46 2.34
CA MET A 1 -2.28 20.25 1.17
C MET A 1 -3.37 20.24 0.11
N ASP A 2 -3.96 21.39 -0.17
CA ASP A 2 -4.89 21.60 -1.29
C ASP A 2 -4.16 22.40 -2.37
N ALA A 3 -4.10 21.88 -3.60
CA ALA A 3 -3.37 22.53 -4.70
C ALA A 3 -4.30 23.32 -5.65
N GLY A 4 -5.62 23.38 -5.41
CA GLY A 4 -6.56 24.17 -6.22
C GLY A 4 -6.59 23.80 -7.73
N GLY A 5 -6.25 22.57 -8.07
CA GLY A 5 -6.09 22.08 -9.45
C GLY A 5 -4.70 22.29 -10.05
N GLY A 6 -3.79 22.94 -9.31
CA GLY A 6 -2.41 23.18 -9.73
C GLY A 6 -1.43 22.06 -9.37
N ASP A 7 -0.15 22.33 -9.59
CA ASP A 7 0.94 21.43 -9.22
C ASP A 7 1.49 21.79 -7.83
N VAL A 8 1.88 20.79 -7.04
CA VAL A 8 2.38 21.01 -5.67
C VAL A 8 3.60 20.16 -5.36
N THR A 9 4.59 20.75 -4.69
CA THR A 9 5.65 19.98 -4.02
C THR A 9 5.34 19.95 -2.53
N ILE A 10 5.38 18.76 -1.94
CA ILE A 10 5.11 18.53 -0.53
C ILE A 10 6.45 18.32 0.15
N GLN A 11 6.73 19.17 1.14
CA GLN A 11 7.89 19.06 2.00
C GLN A 11 7.40 18.60 3.37
N LEU A 12 7.82 17.42 3.81
CA LEU A 12 7.56 16.96 5.16
C LEU A 12 8.45 17.69 6.15
N SER A 13 8.03 17.73 7.40
CA SER A 13 8.86 18.26 8.49
C SER A 13 10.19 17.50 8.55
N SER A 14 11.29 18.24 8.73
CA SER A 14 12.64 17.68 8.86
C SER A 14 12.85 16.88 10.15
N THR A 15 11.93 16.98 11.10
CA THR A 15 11.95 16.22 12.37
C THR A 15 10.90 15.12 12.41
N GLY A 16 10.23 14.84 11.28
CA GLY A 16 9.08 13.94 11.21
C GLY A 16 7.77 14.73 11.21
N ALA A 17 6.86 14.34 10.30
CA ALA A 17 5.50 14.84 10.27
C ALA A 17 4.58 13.86 11.01
N VAL A 18 3.53 14.37 11.64
CA VAL A 18 2.44 13.53 12.16
C VAL A 18 1.32 13.53 11.13
N GLY A 19 0.92 12.34 10.69
CA GLY A 19 -0.14 12.16 9.70
C GLY A 19 -1.53 12.61 10.21
N PRO A 20 -2.51 12.76 9.31
CA PRO A 20 -2.48 12.43 7.88
C PRO A 20 -1.84 13.53 7.04
N ILE A 21 -1.10 13.12 6.00
CA ILE A 21 -0.73 13.99 4.88
C ILE A 21 -1.79 13.87 3.80
N VAL A 22 -2.75 14.81 3.79
CA VAL A 22 -3.79 14.86 2.75
C VAL A 22 -3.27 15.64 1.55
N ILE A 23 -3.19 14.99 0.39
CA ILE A 23 -2.82 15.57 -0.91
C ILE A 23 -4.09 15.66 -1.73
N LYS A 24 -4.64 16.86 -1.92
CA LYS A 24 -5.94 17.01 -2.58
C LYS A 24 -6.01 18.09 -3.64
N ASN A 25 -6.98 17.91 -4.55
CA ASN A 25 -7.33 18.86 -5.61
C ASN A 25 -6.07 19.29 -6.38
N CYS A 26 -5.33 18.35 -6.94
CA CYS A 26 -4.07 18.64 -7.62
C CYS A 26 -4.08 18.18 -9.08
N ARG A 27 -3.35 18.87 -9.95
CA ARG A 27 -2.92 18.29 -11.22
C ARG A 27 -1.76 17.35 -10.93
N ASN A 28 -0.60 17.88 -10.55
CA ASN A 28 0.52 17.05 -10.12
C ASN A 28 0.89 17.27 -8.64
N ALA A 29 1.41 16.24 -7.99
CA ALA A 29 2.00 16.36 -6.67
C ALA A 29 3.31 15.56 -6.59
N VAL A 30 4.31 16.11 -5.91
CA VAL A 30 5.58 15.44 -5.66
C VAL A 30 5.86 15.47 -4.17
N LEU A 31 6.08 14.30 -3.59
CA LEU A 31 6.54 14.10 -2.22
C LEU A 31 7.80 13.24 -2.27
N ILE A 32 8.95 13.81 -1.91
CA ILE A 32 10.23 13.11 -1.90
C ILE A 32 10.86 13.22 -0.52
N GLY A 33 11.19 12.07 0.06
CA GLY A 33 11.84 11.96 1.36
C GLY A 33 10.93 12.32 2.53
N GLY A 34 11.50 12.18 3.73
CA GLY A 34 10.83 12.49 4.98
C GLY A 34 10.11 11.29 5.62
N GLN A 35 9.72 11.49 6.87
CA GLN A 35 9.05 10.49 7.69
C GLN A 35 7.66 10.99 8.11
N ILE A 36 6.71 10.09 8.14
CA ILE A 36 5.37 10.28 8.67
C ILE A 36 5.16 9.30 9.81
N ASP A 37 4.93 9.80 11.02
CA ASP A 37 4.40 9.00 12.12
C ASP A 37 2.87 9.10 12.08
N VAL A 38 2.16 7.97 12.11
CA VAL A 38 0.70 7.99 12.26
C VAL A 38 0.32 8.54 13.64
N ALA A 39 -0.81 9.23 13.74
CA ALA A 39 -1.31 9.71 15.01
C ALA A 39 -1.78 8.53 15.89
N ALA A 40 -1.59 8.66 17.20
CA ALA A 40 -2.03 7.70 18.23
C ALA A 40 -3.56 7.74 18.46
N THR A 41 -4.33 7.45 17.41
CA THR A 41 -5.79 7.38 17.41
C THR A 41 -6.24 6.47 16.28
N ALA A 42 -7.48 5.96 16.34
CA ALA A 42 -8.11 5.29 15.19
C ALA A 42 -8.76 6.28 14.22
N GLN A 43 -9.16 7.47 14.71
CA GLN A 43 -9.89 8.44 13.92
C GLN A 43 -9.37 9.86 14.17
N LEU A 44 -9.40 10.68 13.11
CA LEU A 44 -9.09 12.10 13.16
C LEU A 44 -10.26 12.88 12.57
N GLY A 45 -10.82 13.79 13.38
CA GLY A 45 -12.00 14.56 12.97
C GLY A 45 -13.24 13.69 12.67
N GLY A 46 -13.35 12.52 13.32
CA GLY A 46 -14.45 11.57 13.10
C GLY A 46 -14.33 10.72 11.83
N SER A 47 -13.20 10.77 11.13
CA SER A 47 -12.91 9.95 9.96
C SER A 47 -11.76 8.99 10.24
N ASP A 48 -11.79 7.84 9.56
CA ASP A 48 -10.70 6.87 9.56
C ASP A 48 -9.37 7.50 9.12
N GLN A 49 -8.29 7.07 9.75
CA GLN A 49 -6.96 7.65 9.61
C GLN A 49 -6.19 7.01 8.46
N ARG A 50 -5.41 7.84 7.76
CA ARG A 50 -4.47 7.43 6.71
C ARG A 50 -3.15 8.15 6.93
N ALA A 51 -2.01 7.53 6.69
CA ALA A 51 -0.73 8.25 6.73
C ALA A 51 -0.64 9.22 5.54
N ILE A 52 -0.98 8.76 4.34
CA ILE A 52 -1.13 9.58 3.13
C ILE A 52 -2.51 9.35 2.53
N TYR A 53 -3.24 10.43 2.27
CA TYR A 53 -4.52 10.36 1.57
C TYR A 53 -4.49 11.22 0.30
N ILE A 54 -4.62 10.58 -0.86
CA ILE A 54 -4.64 11.24 -2.17
C ILE A 54 -6.10 11.41 -2.60
N ASN A 55 -6.57 12.63 -2.78
CA ASN A 55 -7.97 12.91 -3.09
C ASN A 55 -8.14 13.87 -4.27
N SER A 56 -8.94 13.51 -5.27
CA SER A 56 -9.34 14.41 -6.36
C SER A 56 -8.17 15.03 -7.14
N CYS A 57 -7.04 14.32 -7.20
CA CYS A 57 -5.97 14.67 -8.12
C CYS A 57 -6.23 14.11 -9.53
N THR A 58 -5.63 14.71 -10.56
CA THR A 58 -5.95 14.40 -11.97
C THR A 58 -4.74 14.06 -12.85
N GLY A 59 -3.54 14.52 -12.49
CA GLY A 59 -2.28 14.24 -13.17
C GLY A 59 -1.49 13.15 -12.44
N VAL A 60 -0.22 13.41 -12.12
CA VAL A 60 0.68 12.45 -11.46
C VAL A 60 0.90 12.85 -10.01
N VAL A 61 0.66 11.92 -9.09
CA VAL A 61 1.11 12.02 -7.69
C VAL A 61 2.30 11.09 -7.52
N HIS A 62 3.49 11.67 -7.39
CA HIS A 62 4.75 10.95 -7.19
C HIS A 62 5.15 10.97 -5.72
N ILE A 63 5.34 9.78 -5.14
CA ILE A 63 5.78 9.58 -3.76
C ILE A 63 7.06 8.75 -3.80
N GLU A 64 8.14 9.30 -3.27
CA GLU A 64 9.42 8.61 -3.24
C GLU A 64 10.18 8.77 -1.94
N GLY A 65 10.83 7.70 -1.46
CA GLY A 65 11.80 7.80 -0.37
C GLY A 65 11.18 8.09 0.99
N VAL A 66 9.88 7.86 1.14
CA VAL A 66 9.12 8.15 2.35
C VAL A 66 9.16 6.94 3.30
N LEU A 67 9.39 7.22 4.58
CA LEU A 67 9.12 6.29 5.67
C LEU A 67 7.76 6.61 6.30
N ILE A 68 6.86 5.63 6.36
CA ILE A 68 5.60 5.70 7.09
C ILE A 68 5.72 4.78 8.31
N ASN A 69 5.67 5.36 9.51
CA ASN A 69 5.71 4.63 10.76
C ASN A 69 4.29 4.51 11.33
N GLY A 70 3.73 3.31 11.17
CA GLY A 70 2.47 2.86 11.75
C GLY A 70 2.60 2.23 13.14
N ALA A 71 3.84 1.97 13.60
CA ALA A 71 4.14 1.33 14.88
C ALA A 71 4.03 2.32 16.07
N VAL A 72 2.93 3.08 16.10
CA VAL A 72 2.63 4.07 17.14
C VAL A 72 1.61 3.48 18.09
N ASN A 73 1.87 3.56 19.40
CA ASN A 73 0.94 3.00 20.39
C ASN A 73 -0.41 3.72 20.33
N GLY A 74 -1.51 2.96 20.24
CA GLY A 74 -2.87 3.48 20.16
C GLY A 74 -3.29 3.99 18.78
N SER A 75 -2.46 3.82 17.74
CA SER A 75 -2.85 4.15 16.37
C SER A 75 -3.63 3.03 15.71
N GLU A 76 -4.64 3.40 14.91
CA GLU A 76 -5.12 2.59 13.80
C GLU A 76 -5.17 3.47 12.56
N ALA A 77 -4.65 2.97 11.43
CA ALA A 77 -4.56 3.76 10.20
C ALA A 77 -4.28 2.87 8.99
N ASP A 78 -4.59 3.36 7.80
CA ASP A 78 -4.01 2.86 6.55
C ASP A 78 -2.75 3.65 6.18
N GLY A 79 -1.83 3.03 5.44
CA GLY A 79 -0.59 3.63 4.96
C GLY A 79 -0.86 4.68 3.88
N ILE A 80 -1.14 4.21 2.65
CA ILE A 80 -1.44 5.07 1.50
C ILE A 80 -2.81 4.72 0.94
N ALA A 81 -3.76 5.65 1.04
CA ALA A 81 -5.08 5.49 0.47
C ALA A 81 -5.33 6.48 -0.68
N VAL A 82 -6.01 6.03 -1.74
CA VAL A 82 -6.29 6.83 -2.94
C VAL A 82 -7.78 6.94 -3.21
N ASN A 83 -8.25 8.15 -3.46
CA ASN A 83 -9.57 8.50 -3.98
C ASN A 83 -9.39 9.56 -5.08
N ALA A 84 -8.79 9.13 -6.19
CA ALA A 84 -8.41 10.01 -7.27
C ALA A 84 -8.50 9.28 -8.62
N PRO A 85 -9.73 8.94 -9.08
CA PRO A 85 -9.96 8.08 -10.25
C PRO A 85 -9.39 8.62 -11.58
N LYS A 86 -8.89 9.85 -11.60
CA LYS A 86 -8.24 10.48 -12.76
C LYS A 86 -6.71 10.48 -12.67
N ALA A 87 -6.13 10.29 -11.49
CA ALA A 87 -4.69 10.40 -11.26
C ALA A 87 -3.91 9.12 -11.61
N VAL A 88 -2.65 9.30 -12.01
CA VAL A 88 -1.60 8.28 -11.84
C VAL A 88 -0.99 8.48 -10.46
N VAL A 89 -0.86 7.40 -9.70
CA VAL A 89 -0.11 7.39 -8.43
C VAL A 89 1.16 6.56 -8.63
N GLN A 90 2.32 7.19 -8.46
CA GLN A 90 3.63 6.57 -8.58
C GLN A 90 4.28 6.50 -7.20
N ILE A 91 4.69 5.31 -6.79
CA ILE A 91 5.29 5.01 -5.47
C ILE A 91 6.64 4.35 -5.73
N GLN A 92 7.72 4.98 -5.26
CA GLN A 92 9.08 4.49 -5.47
C GLN A 92 9.90 4.53 -4.18
N ASN A 93 10.62 3.46 -3.83
CA ASN A 93 11.45 3.42 -2.63
C ASN A 93 10.66 3.88 -1.38
N VAL A 94 9.52 3.26 -1.09
CA VAL A 94 8.72 3.60 0.08
C VAL A 94 8.77 2.47 1.10
N ARG A 95 8.86 2.84 2.37
CA ARG A 95 8.79 1.89 3.48
C ARG A 95 7.62 2.24 4.40
N VAL A 96 6.79 1.24 4.70
CA VAL A 96 5.67 1.34 5.63
C VAL A 96 5.89 0.34 6.75
N GLU A 97 5.90 0.78 8.01
CA GLU A 97 6.28 -0.06 9.14
C GLU A 97 5.16 -0.18 10.16
N GLY A 98 4.79 -1.41 10.47
CA GLY A 98 3.97 -1.75 11.64
C GLY A 98 2.58 -1.14 11.63
N MET A 99 1.92 -1.05 10.47
CA MET A 99 0.54 -0.59 10.41
C MET A 99 -0.36 -1.42 11.33
N GLN A 100 -1.27 -0.73 12.01
CA GLN A 100 -2.18 -1.29 13.00
C GLN A 100 -3.63 -1.01 12.60
N GLY A 101 -4.47 -2.00 12.78
CA GLY A 101 -5.89 -1.97 12.41
C GLY A 101 -6.50 -3.36 12.58
N GLY A 102 -7.70 -3.53 12.05
CA GLY A 102 -8.44 -4.79 12.16
C GLY A 102 -9.59 -4.85 11.18
N LYS A 103 -10.52 -5.80 11.41
CA LYS A 103 -11.69 -5.95 10.53
C LYS A 103 -12.66 -4.76 10.62
N SER A 104 -12.70 -4.09 11.77
CA SER A 104 -13.56 -2.96 12.03
C SER A 104 -12.73 -1.69 12.09
N GLY A 105 -13.17 -0.61 11.44
CA GLY A 105 -12.42 0.64 11.38
C GLY A 105 -11.33 0.59 10.31
N ASN A 106 -10.11 1.02 10.67
CA ASN A 106 -8.98 1.03 9.74
C ASN A 106 -8.46 -0.38 9.52
N HIS A 107 -8.12 -0.70 8.27
CA HIS A 107 -7.70 -2.05 7.88
C HIS A 107 -6.19 -2.25 7.91
N ALA A 108 -5.42 -1.23 8.28
CA ALA A 108 -3.97 -1.30 8.26
C ALA A 108 -3.40 -1.56 6.86
N ASP A 109 -4.11 -1.15 5.81
CA ASP A 109 -3.68 -1.35 4.43
C ASP A 109 -2.34 -0.64 4.20
N VAL A 110 -1.32 -1.33 3.68
CA VAL A 110 -0.08 -0.66 3.27
C VAL A 110 -0.37 0.27 2.08
N PHE A 111 -1.19 -0.20 1.14
CA PHE A 111 -1.67 0.59 0.02
C PHE A 111 -3.08 0.14 -0.38
N GLN A 112 -3.98 1.10 -0.58
CA GLN A 112 -5.35 0.86 -1.04
C GLN A 112 -5.84 1.96 -2.01
N PRO A 113 -6.19 1.66 -3.27
CA PRO A 113 -6.84 2.60 -4.18
C PRO A 113 -8.36 2.71 -3.94
N TRP A 114 -8.75 2.93 -2.69
CA TRP A 114 -10.11 2.89 -2.13
C TRP A 114 -11.21 3.58 -2.97
N GLY A 115 -11.06 4.88 -3.26
CA GLY A 115 -12.01 5.66 -4.06
C GLY A 115 -11.69 5.64 -5.56
N GLY A 116 -10.81 4.75 -5.99
CA GLY A 116 -10.38 4.61 -7.37
C GLY A 116 -9.14 5.41 -7.75
N VAL A 117 -8.51 4.97 -8.84
CA VAL A 117 -7.29 5.53 -9.42
C VAL A 117 -7.24 5.23 -10.92
N ARG A 118 -6.74 6.16 -11.75
CA ARG A 118 -6.58 5.87 -13.19
C ARG A 118 -5.49 4.82 -13.40
N GLU A 119 -4.39 4.94 -12.68
CA GLU A 119 -3.27 4.00 -12.72
C GLU A 119 -2.47 4.09 -11.43
N TYR A 120 -2.04 2.96 -10.86
CA TYR A 120 -0.99 2.96 -9.83
C TYR A 120 0.25 2.24 -10.33
N ARG A 121 1.42 2.78 -9.97
CA ARG A 121 2.74 2.27 -10.32
C ARG A 121 3.57 2.17 -9.05
N ILE A 122 3.79 0.95 -8.57
CA ILE A 122 4.58 0.69 -7.38
C ILE A 122 5.87 0.01 -7.82
N ASP A 123 7.00 0.58 -7.43
CA ASP A 123 8.30 -0.05 -7.56
C ASP A 123 9.11 0.14 -6.27
N ARG A 124 9.66 -0.95 -5.72
CA ARG A 124 10.42 -0.91 -4.46
C ARG A 124 9.57 -0.39 -3.31
N LEU A 125 8.66 -1.24 -2.83
CA LEU A 125 7.84 -1.01 -1.65
C LEU A 125 8.08 -2.10 -0.62
N THR A 126 8.47 -1.73 0.60
CA THR A 126 8.49 -2.66 1.73
C THR A 126 7.46 -2.24 2.75
N GLY A 127 6.59 -3.17 3.16
CA GLY A 127 5.52 -2.93 4.12
C GLY A 127 5.53 -3.91 5.29
N SER A 128 5.10 -3.46 6.46
CA SER A 128 4.62 -4.35 7.51
C SER A 128 3.33 -3.87 8.16
N THR A 129 2.48 -4.83 8.50
CA THR A 129 1.08 -4.61 8.91
C THR A 129 0.57 -5.78 9.73
N ASN A 130 -0.40 -5.54 10.61
CA ASN A 130 -1.05 -6.62 11.35
C ASN A 130 -2.26 -7.23 10.63
N TYR A 131 -2.85 -6.53 9.65
CA TYR A 131 -4.11 -6.94 9.04
C TYR A 131 -4.03 -7.05 7.53
N GLN A 132 -4.02 -5.95 6.75
CA GLN A 132 -3.98 -6.00 5.29
C GLN A 132 -2.74 -5.34 4.68
N GLY A 133 -2.29 -5.87 3.55
CA GLY A 133 -1.09 -5.41 2.84
C GLY A 133 -1.43 -4.54 1.64
N LEU A 134 -1.34 -5.13 0.45
CA LEU A 134 -1.80 -4.49 -0.79
C LEU A 134 -3.26 -4.85 -1.00
N HIS A 135 -4.16 -3.93 -0.65
CA HIS A 135 -5.58 -4.07 -0.91
C HIS A 135 -5.92 -3.37 -2.21
N VAL A 136 -5.74 -4.08 -3.32
CA VAL A 136 -5.90 -3.57 -4.68
C VAL A 136 -7.14 -4.14 -5.38
N GLY A 137 -8.10 -4.66 -4.62
CA GLY A 137 -9.47 -4.90 -5.08
C GLY A 137 -10.19 -3.58 -5.40
N VAL A 138 -11.23 -3.65 -6.23
CA VAL A 138 -12.11 -2.51 -6.49
C VAL A 138 -13.03 -2.33 -5.30
N ASP A 139 -13.04 -1.13 -4.74
CA ASP A 139 -13.92 -0.75 -3.64
C ASP A 139 -14.92 0.32 -4.12
N LEU A 140 -14.81 1.57 -3.68
CA LEU A 140 -15.78 2.62 -3.99
C LEU A 140 -15.59 3.29 -5.36
N GLY A 141 -14.46 3.07 -6.03
CA GLY A 141 -14.18 3.68 -7.31
C GLY A 141 -13.35 2.81 -8.26
N PRO A 142 -13.34 3.16 -9.56
CA PRO A 142 -12.70 2.35 -10.58
C PRO A 142 -11.18 2.39 -10.46
N ILE A 143 -10.54 1.27 -10.80
CA ILE A 143 -9.11 1.15 -10.96
C ILE A 143 -8.84 0.91 -12.44
N GLY A 144 -8.10 1.79 -13.11
CA GLY A 144 -7.84 1.64 -14.55
C GLY A 144 -6.73 0.64 -14.88
N ARG A 145 -5.62 0.65 -14.12
CA ARG A 145 -4.47 -0.25 -14.28
C ARG A 145 -3.59 -0.26 -13.03
N GLY A 146 -2.90 -1.37 -12.78
CA GLY A 146 -1.90 -1.47 -11.72
C GLY A 146 -0.60 -2.16 -12.16
N THR A 147 0.54 -1.65 -11.70
CA THR A 147 1.82 -2.37 -11.70
C THR A 147 2.44 -2.37 -10.32
N VAL A 148 2.93 -3.53 -9.87
CA VAL A 148 3.66 -3.70 -8.62
C VAL A 148 4.93 -4.47 -8.91
N PHE A 149 6.07 -3.79 -8.79
CA PHE A 149 7.39 -4.34 -8.97
C PHE A 149 8.17 -4.26 -7.67
N ASN A 150 8.93 -5.32 -7.36
CA ASN A 150 9.87 -5.33 -6.24
C ASN A 150 9.19 -4.91 -4.92
N ALA A 151 8.14 -5.63 -4.53
CA ALA A 151 7.39 -5.31 -3.32
C ALA A 151 7.41 -6.48 -2.32
N ASN A 152 7.57 -6.17 -1.04
CA ASN A 152 7.45 -7.19 0.00
C ASN A 152 6.66 -6.70 1.21
N ILE A 153 5.62 -7.43 1.59
CA ILE A 153 4.79 -7.13 2.76
C ILE A 153 4.93 -8.24 3.79
N ALA A 154 5.22 -7.91 5.04
CA ALA A 154 5.37 -8.89 6.11
C ALA A 154 4.43 -8.59 7.28
N SER A 155 4.00 -9.61 8.01
CA SER A 155 3.27 -9.36 9.24
C SER A 155 4.14 -8.60 10.23
N SER A 156 3.58 -7.60 10.88
CA SER A 156 4.18 -6.97 12.06
C SER A 156 4.02 -7.81 13.32
N GLU A 157 3.19 -8.86 13.27
CA GLU A 157 2.80 -9.69 14.42
C GLU A 157 2.23 -8.87 15.60
N SER A 158 1.80 -7.63 15.34
CA SER A 158 1.29 -6.71 16.35
C SER A 158 -0.23 -6.78 16.47
N GLY A 159 -0.76 -6.63 17.68
CA GLY A 159 -2.21 -6.60 17.90
C GLY A 159 -2.90 -7.95 17.69
N THR A 160 -4.23 -7.93 17.74
CA THR A 160 -5.06 -9.14 17.72
C THR A 160 -5.21 -9.70 16.31
N VAL A 161 -5.15 -11.03 16.17
CA VAL A 161 -5.33 -11.71 14.88
C VAL A 161 -6.81 -11.80 14.54
N ASP A 162 -7.30 -10.83 13.78
CA ASP A 162 -8.66 -10.88 13.22
C ASP A 162 -8.75 -11.88 12.06
N LYS A 163 -9.92 -12.52 11.92
CA LYS A 163 -10.30 -13.26 10.71
C LYS A 163 -10.33 -12.30 9.52
N GLY A 164 -9.87 -12.76 8.36
CA GLY A 164 -9.68 -11.90 7.18
C GLY A 164 -8.23 -11.44 7.07
N GLY A 165 -8.00 -10.17 6.72
CA GLY A 165 -6.68 -9.55 6.68
C GLY A 165 -5.69 -10.27 5.75
N GLN A 166 -6.06 -10.36 4.48
CA GLN A 166 -5.18 -10.85 3.43
C GLN A 166 -4.15 -9.77 3.10
N PHE A 167 -2.91 -10.22 2.91
CA PHE A 167 -1.76 -9.36 2.64
C PHE A 167 -1.69 -8.96 1.16
N ILE A 168 -2.35 -9.74 0.31
CA ILE A 168 -2.72 -9.35 -1.06
C ILE A 168 -4.22 -9.55 -1.18
N TRP A 169 -4.93 -8.48 -1.56
CA TRP A 169 -6.32 -8.55 -1.95
C TRP A 169 -6.49 -7.97 -3.34
N LEU A 170 -7.02 -8.76 -4.26
CA LEU A 170 -7.33 -8.34 -5.62
C LEU A 170 -8.73 -8.85 -6.02
N ASP A 171 -9.31 -8.24 -7.04
CA ASP A 171 -10.56 -8.72 -7.65
C ASP A 171 -10.29 -9.23 -9.05
N CYS A 172 -10.83 -10.40 -9.37
CA CYS A 172 -10.54 -11.05 -10.62
C CYS A 172 -11.16 -10.34 -11.82
N ASN A 173 -10.35 -10.20 -12.87
CA ASN A 173 -10.68 -9.53 -14.12
C ASN A 173 -11.22 -8.11 -13.96
N ALA A 174 -10.92 -7.46 -12.84
CA ALA A 174 -11.39 -6.11 -12.57
C ALA A 174 -10.65 -5.07 -13.43
N TYR A 175 -9.34 -5.27 -13.66
CA TYR A 175 -8.50 -4.39 -14.47
C TYR A 175 -7.17 -5.06 -14.86
N PRO A 176 -6.36 -4.50 -15.78
CA PRO A 176 -5.03 -5.02 -16.06
C PRO A 176 -4.07 -4.81 -14.89
N LEU A 177 -3.51 -5.89 -14.35
CA LEU A 177 -2.58 -5.87 -13.22
C LEU A 177 -1.30 -6.63 -13.59
N THR A 178 -0.14 -6.04 -13.30
CA THR A 178 1.14 -6.73 -13.37
C THR A 178 1.79 -6.80 -11.99
N LEU A 179 2.17 -8.01 -11.58
CA LEU A 179 2.90 -8.30 -10.35
C LEU A 179 4.24 -8.93 -10.72
N ASP A 180 5.35 -8.25 -10.45
CA ASP A 180 6.68 -8.81 -10.64
C ASP A 180 7.48 -8.70 -9.35
N ASN A 181 8.13 -9.80 -8.97
CA ASN A 181 8.97 -9.86 -7.79
C ASN A 181 8.24 -9.41 -6.49
N VAL A 182 7.00 -9.88 -6.30
CA VAL A 182 6.16 -9.56 -5.13
C VAL A 182 6.20 -10.70 -4.12
N TYR A 183 6.47 -10.39 -2.85
CA TYR A 183 6.56 -11.34 -1.75
C TYR A 183 5.61 -10.96 -0.62
N ILE A 184 5.00 -11.95 0.02
CA ILE A 184 4.32 -11.75 1.30
C ILE A 184 4.76 -12.77 2.34
N ALA A 185 5.11 -12.28 3.53
CA ALA A 185 5.30 -13.10 4.72
C ALA A 185 4.08 -12.90 5.61
N GLY A 186 3.08 -13.76 5.42
CA GLY A 186 1.84 -13.73 6.20
C GLY A 186 2.05 -13.97 7.70
N ARG A 187 0.97 -13.82 8.47
CA ARG A 187 0.96 -14.05 9.92
C ARG A 187 1.40 -15.46 10.29
N SER A 188 2.17 -15.58 11.37
CA SER A 188 2.52 -16.87 11.95
C SER A 188 1.28 -17.72 12.24
N GLY A 189 1.35 -19.03 11.96
CA GLY A 189 0.25 -19.97 12.14
C GLY A 189 -0.85 -19.91 11.07
N ARG A 190 -0.74 -19.05 10.05
CA ARG A 190 -1.63 -19.06 8.88
C ARG A 190 -0.91 -19.62 7.66
N SER A 191 -1.67 -20.33 6.82
CA SER A 191 -1.14 -20.77 5.53
C SER A 191 -1.04 -19.59 4.56
N PHE A 192 -0.09 -19.69 3.62
CA PHE A 192 0.06 -18.73 2.53
C PHE A 192 -1.23 -18.55 1.72
N GLY A 193 -1.96 -19.65 1.44
CA GLY A 193 -3.23 -19.61 0.72
C GLY A 193 -4.30 -18.75 1.42
N THR A 194 -4.31 -18.70 2.76
CA THR A 194 -5.23 -17.82 3.50
C THR A 194 -4.74 -16.37 3.62
N SER A 195 -3.52 -16.07 3.19
CA SER A 195 -2.91 -14.74 3.23
C SER A 195 -3.11 -13.95 1.93
N VAL A 196 -3.71 -14.58 0.91
CA VAL A 196 -4.03 -13.96 -0.38
C VAL A 196 -5.54 -14.02 -0.64
N TRP A 197 -6.04 -13.10 -1.45
CA TRP A 197 -7.43 -13.09 -1.90
C TRP A 197 -7.53 -12.84 -3.41
N PRO A 198 -8.39 -13.56 -4.16
CA PRO A 198 -9.18 -14.72 -3.74
C PRO A 198 -8.35 -15.89 -3.24
N GLN A 199 -8.91 -16.67 -2.30
CA GLN A 199 -8.25 -17.84 -1.70
C GLN A 199 -8.43 -19.09 -2.55
N PRO A 200 -7.67 -20.18 -2.31
CA PRO A 200 -7.79 -21.42 -3.09
C PRO A 200 -9.18 -22.09 -3.05
N ASP A 201 -9.95 -21.86 -1.99
CA ASP A 201 -11.31 -22.37 -1.82
C ASP A 201 -12.39 -21.40 -2.31
N THR A 202 -12.01 -20.22 -2.81
CA THR A 202 -12.95 -19.22 -3.32
C THR A 202 -13.49 -19.62 -4.69
N SER A 203 -14.80 -19.51 -4.90
CA SER A 203 -15.42 -19.81 -6.19
C SER A 203 -15.12 -18.74 -7.25
N GLY A 204 -15.19 -19.13 -8.53
CA GLY A 204 -15.05 -18.23 -9.69
C GLY A 204 -13.62 -17.92 -10.12
N CYS A 205 -12.73 -17.59 -9.18
CA CYS A 205 -11.35 -17.26 -9.48
C CYS A 205 -10.38 -17.60 -8.33
N PRO A 206 -10.27 -18.89 -7.95
CA PRO A 206 -9.41 -19.30 -6.85
C PRO A 206 -7.93 -19.04 -7.14
N ALA A 207 -7.17 -18.75 -6.08
CA ALA A 207 -5.73 -18.83 -6.14
C ALA A 207 -5.26 -20.28 -6.34
N THR A 208 -4.31 -20.51 -7.22
CA THR A 208 -3.52 -21.74 -7.28
C THR A 208 -2.22 -21.52 -6.52
N ILE A 209 -1.94 -22.38 -5.54
CA ILE A 209 -0.70 -22.35 -4.78
C ILE A 209 0.18 -23.51 -5.21
N SER A 210 1.39 -23.23 -5.70
CA SER A 210 2.38 -24.25 -6.06
C SER A 210 3.79 -23.76 -5.74
N ALA A 211 4.57 -24.58 -5.04
CA ALA A 211 5.96 -24.29 -4.66
C ALA A 211 6.17 -22.89 -4.04
N GLY A 212 5.27 -22.47 -3.14
CA GLY A 212 5.33 -21.15 -2.50
C GLY A 212 4.98 -19.98 -3.41
N VAL A 213 4.27 -20.23 -4.51
CA VAL A 213 3.81 -19.20 -5.46
C VAL A 213 2.30 -19.24 -5.57
N ALA A 214 1.66 -18.08 -5.40
CA ALA A 214 0.24 -17.87 -5.63
C ALA A 214 0.02 -17.22 -7.00
N SER A 215 -0.84 -17.83 -7.80
CA SER A 215 -1.32 -17.29 -9.08
C SER A 215 -2.84 -17.39 -9.17
N TRP A 216 -3.45 -16.61 -10.06
CA TRP A 216 -4.90 -16.63 -10.28
C TRP A 216 -5.19 -16.91 -11.76
N PRO A 217 -5.24 -18.18 -12.19
CA PRO A 217 -5.45 -18.54 -13.59
C PRO A 217 -6.76 -17.99 -14.18
N GLY A 218 -7.78 -17.79 -13.34
CA GLY A 218 -9.05 -17.18 -13.75
C GLY A 218 -8.98 -15.66 -13.99
N TYR A 219 -7.89 -14.99 -13.56
CA TYR A 219 -7.66 -13.57 -13.78
C TYR A 219 -6.83 -13.38 -15.06
N THR A 220 -7.48 -13.33 -16.21
CA THR A 220 -6.83 -13.31 -17.54
C THR A 220 -6.08 -12.02 -17.87
N SER A 221 -6.41 -10.91 -17.21
CA SER A 221 -5.66 -9.64 -17.32
C SER A 221 -4.64 -9.43 -16.19
N LEU A 222 -4.38 -10.44 -15.36
CA LEU A 222 -3.26 -10.46 -14.42
C LEU A 222 -2.04 -11.09 -15.09
N THR A 223 -0.91 -10.39 -15.05
CA THR A 223 0.40 -10.94 -15.38
C THR A 223 1.24 -11.05 -14.12
N GLY A 224 1.78 -12.24 -13.86
CA GLY A 224 2.69 -12.49 -12.74
C GLY A 224 2.06 -13.22 -11.55
N SER A 225 2.70 -13.11 -10.38
CA SER A 225 2.37 -13.94 -9.21
C SER A 225 2.89 -13.32 -7.91
N VAL A 226 2.50 -13.90 -6.78
CA VAL A 226 2.99 -13.54 -5.45
C VAL A 226 3.74 -14.73 -4.87
N ARG A 227 4.87 -14.47 -4.21
CA ARG A 227 5.70 -15.49 -3.56
C ARG A 227 5.51 -15.46 -2.05
N ASP A 228 5.53 -16.63 -1.44
CA ASP A 228 5.50 -16.78 0.02
C ASP A 228 6.85 -16.39 0.64
N GLY A 229 6.79 -15.86 1.86
CA GLY A 229 7.94 -15.47 2.66
C GLY A 229 8.52 -14.09 2.31
N ARG A 230 9.79 -13.91 2.63
CA ARG A 230 10.55 -12.67 2.39
C ARG A 230 11.42 -12.81 1.13
N PRO A 231 11.79 -11.70 0.45
CA PRO A 231 12.70 -11.77 -0.67
C PRO A 231 14.07 -12.32 -0.22
N PRO A 232 14.73 -13.21 -1.01
CA PRO A 232 16.01 -13.81 -0.64
C PRO A 232 17.16 -12.81 -0.44
N SER A 233 17.10 -11.66 -1.12
CA SER A 233 18.10 -10.59 -1.03
C SER A 233 17.84 -9.59 0.10
N GLY A 234 16.82 -9.83 0.94
CA GLY A 234 16.34 -8.87 1.93
C GLY A 234 15.25 -7.94 1.39
N ASP A 235 14.76 -7.06 2.25
CA ASP A 235 13.70 -6.10 1.92
C ASP A 235 14.07 -5.25 0.70
N PHE A 236 13.10 -4.99 -0.18
CA PHE A 236 13.33 -4.12 -1.34
C PHE A 236 13.65 -2.69 -0.93
N VAL A 237 13.10 -2.22 0.18
CA VAL A 237 13.44 -0.95 0.82
C VAL A 237 13.94 -1.26 2.23
N PRO A 238 15.25 -1.47 2.42
CA PRO A 238 15.83 -1.76 3.73
C PRO A 238 15.51 -0.69 4.77
N ALA A 239 15.45 -1.08 6.04
CA ALA A 239 15.31 -0.13 7.14
C ALA A 239 16.43 0.92 7.10
N GLY A 240 16.08 2.20 7.30
CA GLY A 240 17.02 3.32 7.26
C GLY A 240 17.46 3.77 5.86
N SER A 241 17.02 3.12 4.77
CA SER A 241 17.35 3.58 3.40
C SER A 241 16.46 4.73 2.91
N VAL A 242 15.39 5.05 3.63
CA VAL A 242 14.37 6.06 3.31
C VAL A 242 13.99 6.84 4.58
N GLY A 243 13.27 7.95 4.47
CA GLY A 243 12.89 8.78 5.62
C GLY A 243 13.59 10.15 5.65
N LEU A 244 13.89 10.66 6.85
CA LEU A 244 14.39 12.03 7.09
C LEU A 244 15.71 12.38 6.37
N GLY A 245 16.53 11.38 6.07
CA GLY A 245 17.81 11.56 5.38
C GLY A 245 17.80 11.13 3.91
N TYR A 246 16.63 10.80 3.35
CA TYR A 246 16.55 10.31 1.98
C TYR A 246 16.97 11.37 0.97
N ALA A 247 17.91 11.01 0.11
CA ALA A 247 18.27 11.79 -1.07
C ALA A 247 17.83 10.99 -2.30
N SER A 248 16.98 11.59 -3.14
CA SER A 248 16.60 10.99 -4.41
C SER A 248 17.85 10.80 -5.28
N PRO A 249 18.00 9.65 -5.96
CA PRO A 249 19.09 9.46 -6.92
C PRO A 249 18.98 10.38 -8.14
N GLY A 250 17.89 11.15 -8.25
CA GLY A 250 17.59 12.00 -9.39
C GLY A 250 16.92 11.20 -10.51
N TYR A 251 16.30 11.93 -11.43
CA TYR A 251 15.75 11.38 -12.67
C TYR A 251 16.58 11.97 -13.81
N LEU A 252 17.16 11.09 -14.64
CA LEU A 252 17.80 11.49 -15.89
C LEU A 252 16.74 11.82 -16.95
#